data_AF-A0A6N8B8S1-F1
#
_entry.id   AF-A0A6N8B8S1-F1
#
_cell.length_a   1.000
_cell.length_b   1.000
_cell.length_c   1.000
_cell.angle_alpha   90.00
_cell.angle_beta   90.00
_cell.angle_gamma   90.00
#
_symmetry.space_group_name_H-M   'P 1'
#
loop_
_entity.id
_entity.type
_entity.pdbx_description
1 polymer ?
#
loop_
_entity_poly.entity_id
_entity_poly.type
_entity_poly.pdbx_seq_one_letter_code
_entity_poly.pdbx_strand_id
1 'polypeptide(L)'
;MASIDVEKFVKEHQQEIEHLVNIALNRAGDAVNKRVEAGEVQPNMQEVLPVMLYEMLATHTVSTIRLVASMIEENQNIEKND
;
A
#
# COMPACT_ATOMS: atom_id res chain seq x y z
N MET A 1 -22.46 4.30 -16.14
CA MET A 1 -21.17 3.95 -15.52
C MET A 1 -20.84 2.54 -15.96
N ALA A 2 -19.81 2.36 -16.78
CA ALA A 2 -19.28 1.02 -17.03
C ALA A 2 -18.95 0.37 -15.68
N SER A 3 -19.37 -0.88 -15.50
CA SER A 3 -19.04 -1.65 -14.30
C SER A 3 -17.54 -1.93 -14.34
N ILE A 4 -16.79 -1.39 -13.38
CA ILE A 4 -15.37 -1.71 -13.24
C ILE A 4 -15.24 -3.17 -12.81
N ASP A 5 -14.55 -3.98 -13.61
CA ASP A 5 -14.23 -5.37 -13.26
C ASP A 5 -13.00 -5.39 -12.33
N VAL A 6 -13.27 -5.29 -11.04
CA VAL A 6 -12.24 -5.26 -9.99
C VAL A 6 -11.45 -6.56 -9.95
N GLU A 7 -12.08 -7.71 -10.22
CA GLU A 7 -11.39 -9.00 -10.14
C GLU A 7 -10.35 -9.13 -11.24
N LYS A 8 -10.71 -8.71 -12.47
CA LYS A 8 -9.77 -8.67 -13.59
C LYS A 8 -8.60 -7.72 -13.31
N PHE A 9 -8.88 -6.51 -12.84
CA PHE A 9 -7.84 -5.53 -12.50
C PHE A 9 -6.88 -6.07 -11.44
N VAL A 10 -7.40 -6.66 -10.35
CA VAL A 10 -6.54 -7.24 -9.30
C VAL A 10 -5.66 -8.38 -9.86
N LYS A 11 -6.20 -9.24 -10.73
CA LYS A 11 -5.41 -10.30 -11.38
C LYS A 11 -4.30 -9.73 -12.27
N GLU A 12 -4.59 -8.69 -13.05
CA GLU A 12 -3.64 -8.06 -13.97
C GLU A 12 -2.52 -7.30 -13.22
N HIS A 13 -2.82 -6.76 -12.04
CA HIS A 13 -1.88 -5.97 -11.23
C HIS A 13 -1.36 -6.69 -9.97
N GLN A 14 -1.57 -8.00 -9.83
CA GLN A 14 -1.18 -8.76 -8.63
C GLN A 14 0.30 -8.58 -8.24
N GLN A 15 1.21 -8.57 -9.22
CA GLN A 15 2.64 -8.37 -8.97
C GLN A 15 2.96 -6.96 -8.45
N GLU A 16 2.26 -5.95 -8.97
CA GLU A 16 2.40 -4.56 -8.52
C GLU A 16 1.87 -4.41 -7.09
N ILE A 17 0.74 -5.04 -6.78
CA ILE A 17 0.15 -5.08 -5.43
C ILE A 17 1.14 -5.72 -4.45
N GLU A 18 1.71 -6.88 -4.78
CA GLU A 18 2.72 -7.55 -3.95
C GLU A 18 3.97 -6.70 -3.75
N HIS A 19 4.43 -6.02 -4.80
CA HIS A 19 5.56 -5.10 -4.70
C HIS A 19 5.27 -3.94 -3.75
N LEU A 20 4.07 -3.34 -3.85
CA LEU A 20 3.64 -2.25 -2.97
C LEU A 20 3.52 -2.70 -1.50
N VAL A 21 3.07 -3.93 -1.26
CA VAL A 21 3.04 -4.55 0.09
C VAL A 21 4.46 -4.68 0.64
N ASN A 22 5.40 -5.19 -0.15
CA ASN A 22 6.79 -5.36 0.27
C ASN A 22 7.46 -4.01 0.59
N ILE A 23 7.20 -2.97 -0.21
CA ILE A 23 7.65 -1.61 0.08
C ILE A 23 7.09 -1.11 1.42
N ALA A 24 5.80 -1.36 1.68
CA ALA A 24 5.15 -0.97 2.94
C ALA A 24 5.80 -1.63 4.15
N LEU A 25 6.05 -2.94 4.07
CA LEU A 25 6.71 -3.70 5.14
C LEU A 25 8.13 -3.20 5.41
N ASN A 26 8.94 -3.01 4.36
CA ASN A 26 10.30 -2.51 4.50
C ASN A 26 10.33 -1.10 5.11
N ARG A 27 9.45 -0.21 4.63
CA ARG A 27 9.36 1.15 5.17
C ARG A 27 8.91 1.17 6.63
N ALA A 28 7.96 0.33 7.00
CA ALA A 28 7.51 0.18 8.39
C ALA A 28 8.65 -0.31 9.29
N GLY A 29 9.43 -1.30 8.83
CA GLY A 29 10.62 -1.79 9.52
C GLY A 29 11.68 -0.70 9.71
N ASP A 30 12.01 0.04 8.65
CA ASP A 30 12.98 1.15 8.70
C ASP A 30 12.54 2.26 9.65
N ALA A 31 11.25 2.62 9.63
CA ALA A 31 10.69 3.64 10.51
C ALA A 31 10.77 3.23 11.98
N VAL A 32 10.47 1.96 12.29
CA VAL A 32 10.61 1.43 13.64
C VAL A 32 12.07 1.40 14.08
N ASN A 33 12.97 0.88 13.24
CA ASN A 33 14.39 0.79 13.57
C ASN A 33 14.97 2.16 13.93
N LYS A 34 14.65 3.20 13.16
CA LYS A 34 15.10 4.58 13.46
C LYS A 34 14.60 5.09 14.81
N ARG A 35 13.34 4.81 15.17
CA ARG A 35 12.77 5.23 16.45
C ARG A 35 13.36 4.45 17.62
N VAL A 36 13.69 3.17 17.41
CA VAL A 36 14.41 2.35 18.41
C VAL A 36 15.82 2.87 18.61
N GLU A 37 16.56 3.16 17.53
CA GLU A 37 17.91 3.73 17.57
C GLU A 37 17.94 5.10 18.26
N ALA A 38 16.89 5.91 18.08
CA ALA A 38 16.72 7.19 18.76
C ALA A 38 16.30 7.06 20.24
N GLY A 39 15.98 5.86 20.72
CA GLY A 39 15.48 5.61 22.07
C GLY A 39 14.04 6.07 22.31
N GLU A 40 13.29 6.41 21.25
CA GLU A 40 11.89 6.85 21.31
C GLU A 40 10.91 5.68 21.52
N VAL A 41 11.32 4.48 21.10
CA VAL A 41 10.54 3.24 21.16
C VAL A 41 11.46 2.14 21.70
N GLN A 42 11.01 1.40 22.71
CA GLN A 42 11.76 0.24 23.17
C GLN A 42 11.65 -0.92 22.17
N PRO A 43 12.70 -1.76 22.03
CA PRO A 43 12.69 -2.94 21.15
C PRO A 43 11.87 -4.10 21.76
N ASN A 44 10.65 -3.80 22.21
CA ASN A 44 9.68 -4.76 22.70
C ASN A 44 8.44 -4.75 21.80
N MET A 45 7.75 -5.89 21.73
CA MET A 45 6.58 -6.06 20.86
C MET A 45 5.45 -5.07 21.16
N GLN A 46 5.30 -4.63 22.41
CA GLN A 46 4.20 -3.78 22.85
C GLN A 46 4.33 -2.36 22.28
N GLU A 47 5.55 -1.85 22.15
CA GLU A 47 5.82 -0.52 21.60
C GLU A 47 6.10 -0.54 20.10
N VAL A 48 6.74 -1.61 19.60
CA VAL A 48 7.09 -1.74 18.18
C VAL A 48 5.88 -2.05 17.31
N LEU A 49 4.99 -2.95 17.75
CA LEU A 49 3.87 -3.42 16.92
C LEU A 49 2.91 -2.28 16.52
N PRO A 50 2.49 -1.37 17.42
CA PRO A 50 1.63 -0.25 17.04
C PRO A 50 2.26 0.65 15.98
N VAL A 51 3.56 0.91 16.06
CA VAL A 51 4.29 1.74 15.09
C VAL A 51 4.36 1.03 13.74
N MET A 52 4.69 -0.27 13.71
CA MET A 52 4.66 -1.05 12.47
C MET A 52 3.27 -1.06 11.83
N LEU A 53 2.22 -1.31 12.62
CA LEU A 53 0.84 -1.34 12.12
C LEU A 53 0.41 0.01 11.53
N TYR A 54 0.78 1.12 12.18
CA TYR A 54 0.51 2.46 11.68
C TYR A 54 1.18 2.72 10.33
N GLU A 55 2.49 2.42 10.22
CA GLU A 55 3.25 2.65 9.00
C GLU A 55 2.76 1.77 7.84
N MET A 56 2.40 0.51 8.13
CA MET A 56 1.76 -0.38 7.15
C MET A 56 0.40 0.16 6.69
N LEU A 57 -0.47 0.57 7.62
CA LEU A 57 -1.79 1.09 7.29
C LEU A 57 -1.69 2.36 6.44
N ALA A 58 -0.82 3.29 6.81
CA ALA A 58 -0.60 4.53 6.08
C ALA A 58 -0.09 4.25 4.66
N THR A 59 0.89 3.35 4.52
CA THR A 59 1.45 3.01 3.21
C THR A 59 0.44 2.26 2.34
N HIS A 60 -0.28 1.27 2.89
CA HIS A 60 -1.34 0.57 2.15
C HIS A 60 -2.45 1.52 1.71
N THR A 61 -2.86 2.47 2.55
CA THR A 61 -3.89 3.44 2.19
C THR A 61 -3.47 4.25 0.96
N VAL A 62 -2.24 4.77 0.95
CA VAL A 62 -1.72 5.54 -0.19
C VAL A 62 -1.60 4.67 -1.45
N SER A 63 -1.07 3.45 -1.31
CA SER A 63 -0.92 2.51 -2.43
C SER A 63 -2.27 2.10 -3.03
N THR A 64 -3.27 1.80 -2.20
CA THR A 64 -4.62 1.47 -2.65
C THR A 64 -5.28 2.65 -3.36
N ILE A 65 -5.14 3.88 -2.85
CA ILE A 65 -5.67 5.07 -3.52
C ILE A 65 -5.05 5.22 -4.91
N ARG A 66 -3.74 5.00 -5.05
CA ARG A 66 -3.06 5.04 -6.36
C ARG A 66 -3.58 3.97 -7.31
N LEU A 67 -3.69 2.72 -6.85
CA LEU A 67 -4.22 1.62 -7.66
C LEU A 67 -5.65 1.91 -8.12
N VAL A 68 -6.51 2.41 -7.23
CA VAL A 68 -7.89 2.80 -7.57
C VAL A 68 -7.91 3.96 -8.57
N ALA A 69 -7.02 4.94 -8.42
CA ALA A 69 -6.89 6.03 -9.39
C ALA A 69 -6.49 5.51 -10.78
N SER A 70 -5.48 4.63 -10.86
CA SER A 70 -5.07 3.98 -12.12
C SER A 70 -6.22 3.19 -12.75
N MET A 71 -6.97 2.43 -11.95
CA MET A 71 -8.13 1.66 -12.40
C MET A 71 -9.22 2.56 -13.01
N ILE A 72 -9.45 3.75 -12.44
CA ILE A 72 -10.41 4.73 -12.97
C ILE A 72 -9.88 5.33 -14.29
N GLU A 73 -8.59 5.66 -14.37
CA GLU A 73 -7.95 6.23 -15.56
C GLU A 73 -7.97 5.25 -16.75
N GLU A 74 -7.64 3.98 -16.51
CA GLU A 74 -7.69 2.92 -17.53
C GLU A 74 -9.11 2.74 -18.09
N ASN A 75 -10.11 2.72 -17.22
CA ASN A 75 -11.50 2.59 -17.65
C ASN A 75 -11.96 3.81 -18.48
N GLN A 76 -11.57 5.03 -18.11
CA GLN A 76 -11.86 6.23 -18.89
C GLN A 76 -11.15 6.24 -20.26
N ASN A 77 -9.97 5.64 -20.35
CA ASN A 77 -9.23 5.54 -21.60
C ASN A 77 -9.81 4.46 -22.54
N ILE A 78 -10.42 3.40 -21.99
CA ILE A 78 -11.17 2.40 -22.76
C ILE A 78 -12.43 3.06 -23.35
N GLU A 79 -13.22 3.79 -22.56
CA GLU A 79 -14.45 4.47 -23.02
C GLU A 79 -14.21 5.55 -24.11
N LYS A 80 -12.98 6.06 -24.28
CA LYS A 80 -12.65 7.06 -25.30
C LYS A 80 -12.19 6.48 -26.65
N ASN A 81 -11.83 5.20 -26.68
CA ASN A 81 -11.32 4.53 -27.88
C ASN A 81 -12.35 3.60 -28.53
N ASP A 82 -13.54 3.46 -27.95
CA ASP A 82 -14.76 2.90 -28.54
C ASP A 82 -15.67 4.02 -29.09
#